data_AF-A0A7K6TR90-F1
#
_entry.id   AF-A0A7K6TR90-F1
#
_cell.length_a   1.000
_cell.length_b   1.000
_cell.length_c   1.000
_cell.angle_alpha   90.00
_cell.angle_beta   90.00
_cell.angle_gamma   90.00
#
_symmetry.space_group_name_H-M   'P 1'
#
loop_
_entity.id
_entity.type
_entity.pdbx_description
1 polymer ?
#
loop_
_entity_poly.entity_id
_entity_poly.type
_entity_poly.pdbx_seq_one_letter_code
_entity_poly.pdbx_strand_id
1 'polypeptide(L)' 'CSSKACRNLFGPVDHHQLQNDFEDLMRQHLDEAQQRWNFNFETETPLEGHFKWE' A
#
# COMPACT_ATOMS: atom_id res chain seq x y z
N CYS A 1 -0.37 -26.81 24.11
CA CYS A 1 0.51 -25.90 24.88
C CYS A 1 0.86 -24.68 24.04
N SER A 2 0.34 -23.50 24.40
CA SER A 2 0.88 -22.24 23.87
C SER A 2 2.26 -22.02 24.49
N SER A 3 3.30 -21.80 23.68
CA SER A 3 4.64 -21.48 24.18
C SER A 3 4.61 -20.08 24.81
N LYS A 4 5.52 -19.79 25.76
CA LYS A 4 5.62 -18.46 26.39
C LYS A 4 5.81 -17.30 25.39
N ALA A 5 6.18 -17.61 24.14
CA ALA A 5 6.38 -16.65 23.06
C ALA A 5 5.09 -16.30 22.30
N CYS A 6 4.07 -17.16 22.26
CA CYS A 6 2.81 -16.86 21.56
C CYS A 6 1.89 -16.03 22.47
N ARG A 7 2.10 -14.71 22.44
CA ARG A 7 1.31 -13.74 23.20
C ARG A 7 1.07 -12.48 22.39
N ASN A 8 -0.10 -11.89 22.59
CA ASN A 8 -0.38 -10.56 22.09
C ASN A 8 0.39 -9.54 22.94
N LEU A 9 1.20 -8.70 22.30
CA LEU A 9 2.05 -7.72 22.97
C LEU A 9 1.32 -6.40 23.25
N PHE A 10 0.36 -6.02 22.41
CA PHE A 10 -0.25 -4.68 22.41
C PHE A 10 -1.78 -4.70 22.41
N GLY A 11 -2.39 -5.84 22.72
CA GLY A 11 -3.84 -5.99 22.77
C GLY A 11 -4.49 -6.22 21.40
N PRO A 12 -5.82 -6.41 21.38
CA PRO A 12 -6.57 -6.66 20.15
C PRO A 12 -6.47 -5.46 19.20
N VAL A 13 -6.52 -5.74 17.90
CA VAL A 13 -6.50 -4.73 16.83
C VAL A 13 -7.87 -4.68 16.15
N ASP A 14 -8.27 -3.50 15.69
CA ASP A 14 -9.41 -3.36 14.79
C ASP A 14 -8.95 -3.71 13.36
N HIS A 15 -9.40 -4.86 12.87
CA HIS A 15 -9.00 -5.35 11.56
C HIS A 15 -9.57 -4.52 10.39
N HIS A 16 -10.74 -3.90 10.57
CA HIS A 16 -11.34 -3.07 9.53
C HIS A 16 -10.61 -1.74 9.42
N GLN A 17 -10.31 -1.13 10.57
CA GLN A 17 -9.52 0.11 10.59
C GLN A 17 -8.13 -0.12 9.98
N LEU A 18 -7.43 -1.17 10.41
CA LEU A 18 -6.10 -1.47 9.90
C LEU A 18 -6.09 -1.70 8.39
N GLN A 19 -7.10 -2.37 7.85
CA GLN A 19 -7.23 -2.59 6.41
C GLN A 19 -7.43 -1.26 5.67
N ASN A 20 -8.35 -0.41 6.14
CA ASN A 20 -8.60 0.89 5.51
C ASN A 20 -7.35 1.79 5.54
N ASP A 21 -6.68 1.88 6.69
CA ASP A 21 -5.45 2.67 6.86
C ASP A 21 -4.35 2.18 5.90
N PHE A 22 -4.25 0.86 5.72
CA PHE A 22 -3.30 0.25 4.78
C PHE A 22 -3.64 0.58 3.32
N GLU A 23 -4.91 0.44 2.92
CA GLU A 23 -5.37 0.72 1.56
C GLU A 23 -5.20 2.21 1.21
N ASP A 24 -5.49 3.12 2.14
CA ASP A 24 -5.31 4.55 1.95
C ASP A 24 -3.84 4.93 1.80
N LEU A 25 -2.95 4.39 2.63
CA LEU A 25 -1.52 4.63 2.52
C LEU A 25 -0.96 4.09 1.19
N MET A 26 -1.40 2.90 0.78
CA MET A 26 -0.99 2.31 -0.50
C MET A 26 -1.44 3.18 -1.67
N ARG A 27 -2.70 3.63 -1.68
CA ARG A 27 -3.24 4.50 -2.73
C ARG A 27 -2.44 5.81 -2.82
N GLN A 28 -2.13 6.44 -1.68
CA GLN A 28 -1.31 7.66 -1.67
C GLN A 28 0.06 7.45 -2.33
N HIS A 29 0.75 6.35 -1.99
CA HIS A 29 2.04 6.04 -2.60
C HIS A 29 1.95 5.79 -4.10
N LEU A 30 0.90 5.09 -4.54
CA LEU A 30 0.67 4.82 -5.96
C LEU A 30 0.35 6.11 -6.72
N ASP A 31 -0.48 6.99 -6.16
CA ASP A 31 -0.82 8.28 -6.76
C ASP A 31 0.42 9.19 -6.90
N GLU A 32 1.23 9.28 -5.84
CA GLU A 32 2.48 10.04 -5.85
C GLU A 32 3.46 9.50 -6.91
N ALA A 33 3.62 8.18 -6.97
CA ALA A 33 4.48 7.54 -7.96
C ALA A 33 3.94 7.75 -9.38
N GLN A 34 2.63 7.59 -9.58
CA GLN A 34 2.00 7.77 -10.88
C GLN A 34 2.17 9.21 -11.39
N GLN A 35 1.98 10.22 -10.54
CA GLN A 35 2.21 11.61 -10.89
C GLN A 35 3.69 11.88 -11.21
N ARG A 36 4.60 11.31 -10.42
CA ARG A 36 6.03 11.49 -10.61
C ARG A 36 6.55 10.84 -11.89
N TRP A 37 5.98 9.72 -12.31
CA TRP A 37 6.53 8.88 -13.38
C TRP A 37 5.65 8.82 -14.62
N ASN A 38 4.47 9.45 -14.61
CA ASN A 38 3.41 9.25 -15.61
C ASN A 38 3.24 7.77 -15.98
N PHE A 39 3.10 6.93 -14.97
CA PHE A 39 2.98 5.48 -15.13
C PHE A 39 1.96 4.95 -14.12
N ASN A 40 0.97 4.20 -14.60
CA ASN A 40 0.01 3.54 -13.73
C ASN A 40 0.59 2.19 -13.26
N PHE A 41 0.98 2.15 -11.99
CA PHE A 41 1.59 0.97 -11.37
C PHE A 41 0.58 -0.15 -11.07
N GLU A 42 -0.72 0.14 -10.98
CA GLU A 42 -1.75 -0.89 -10.77
C GLU A 42 -2.03 -1.68 -12.05
N THR A 43 -2.07 -1.00 -13.20
CA THR A 43 -2.33 -1.63 -14.49
C THR A 43 -1.05 -1.92 -15.28
N GLU A 44 0.11 -1.59 -14.72
CA GLU A 44 1.42 -1.68 -15.37
C GLU A 44 1.44 -1.00 -16.75
N THR A 45 0.76 0.14 -16.88
CA THR A 45 0.63 0.85 -18.15
C THR A 45 1.23 2.25 -18.08
N PRO A 46 1.97 2.67 -19.11
CA PRO A 46 2.45 4.03 -19.19
C PRO A 46 1.30 4.99 -19.45
N LEU A 47 1.36 6.14 -18.78
CA LEU A 47 0.48 7.26 -19.00
C LEU A 47 1.18 8.32 -19.85
N GLU A 48 0.39 9.17 -20.48
CA GLU A 48 0.94 10.28 -21.24
C GLU A 48 1.62 11.29 -20.30
N GLY A 49 2.83 11.71 -20.64
CA GLY A 49 3.59 12.63 -19.83
C GLY A 49 5.05 12.76 -20.27
N HIS A 50 5.86 13.25 -19.34
CA HIS A 50 7.28 13.56 -19.57
C HIS A 50 8.17 12.34 -19.82
N PHE A 51 7.87 11.19 -19.21
CA PHE A 51 8.58 9.94 -19.48
C PHE A 51 7.95 9.21 -20.65
N LYS A 52 8.81 8.71 -21.55
CA LYS A 52 8.45 7.72 -22.57
C LYS A 52 8.94 6.36 -22.08
N TRP A 53 8.00 5.49 -21.76
CA TRP A 53 8.27 4.12 -21.34
C TRP A 53 8.29 3.20 -22.57
N GLU A 54 9.23 2.26 -22.61
CA GLU A 54 9.43 1.27 -23.70
C GLU A 54 8.76 -0.07 -23.41
#